data_AF-A0A7S1WGP2-F1
#
_entry.id   AF-A0A7S1WGP2-F1
#
_cell.length_a   1.000
_cell.length_b   1.000
_cell.length_c   1.000
_cell.angle_alpha   90.00
_cell.angle_beta   90.00
_cell.angle_gamma   90.00
#
_symmetry.space_group_name_H-M   'P 1'
#
loop_
_entity.id
_entity.type
_entity.pdbx_description
1 polymer ?
#
loop_
_entity_poly.entity_id
_entity_poly.type
_entity_poly.pdbx_seq_one_letter_code
_entity_poly.pdbx_strand_id
1 'polypeptide(L)'
;ALADGRELATERVVLCGGTESPRIARALGLRLPMYPVKGYAVTVPLLPGAQQLQSNVVQDSKKLYLAPLGHDHVRITGCAEFSAGDASVDRARAEILLEQACELMPGSLDVAKATYYAGLRPLS
;
A
#
# COMPACT_ATOMS: atom_id res chain seq x y z
N ALA A 1 24.30 -19.00 -1.05
CA ALA A 1 23.86 -19.66 0.20
C ALA A 1 22.65 -18.93 0.79
N LEU A 2 21.73 -19.68 1.40
CA LEU A 2 20.65 -19.19 2.25
C LEU A 2 21.22 -18.53 3.52
N ALA A 3 20.38 -17.88 4.32
CA ALA A 3 20.80 -17.20 5.55
C ALA A 3 21.52 -18.12 6.55
N ASP A 4 21.24 -19.42 6.52
CA ASP A 4 21.84 -20.46 7.36
C ASP A 4 23.05 -21.16 6.69
N GLY A 5 23.53 -20.64 5.56
CA GLY A 5 24.67 -21.20 4.83
C GLY A 5 24.32 -22.36 3.90
N ARG A 6 23.08 -22.90 3.93
CA ARG A 6 22.70 -24.00 3.04
C ARG A 6 22.60 -23.57 1.59
N GLU A 7 22.75 -24.53 0.69
CA GLU A 7 22.58 -24.34 -0.74
C GLU A 7 21.42 -25.22 -1.25
N LEU A 8 20.66 -24.69 -2.21
CA LEU A 8 19.57 -25.40 -2.87
C LEU A 8 19.95 -25.58 -4.33
N ALA A 9 20.18 -26.82 -4.74
CA ALA A 9 20.42 -27.16 -6.14
C ALA A 9 19.10 -27.07 -6.93
N THR A 10 19.10 -26.27 -7.99
CA THR A 10 17.96 -26.11 -8.90
C THR A 10 18.47 -25.68 -10.27
N GLU A 11 17.74 -26.02 -11.32
CA GLU A 11 18.02 -25.57 -12.69
C GLU A 11 17.57 -24.12 -12.93
N ARG A 12 16.58 -23.65 -12.17
CA ARG A 12 15.95 -22.34 -12.37
C ARG A 12 15.58 -21.69 -11.05
N VAL A 13 15.65 -20.36 -11.04
CA VAL A 13 15.26 -19.50 -9.91
C VAL A 13 14.39 -18.38 -10.45
N VAL A 14 13.27 -18.10 -9.77
CA VAL A 14 12.41 -16.94 -10.04
C VAL A 14 12.56 -15.97 -8.87
N LEU A 15 12.94 -14.72 -9.17
CA LEU A 15 13.12 -13.68 -8.16
C LEU A 15 11.82 -12.88 -7.97
N CYS A 16 11.13 -13.11 -6.85
CA CYS A 16 9.89 -12.42 -6.47
C CYS A 16 10.04 -11.61 -5.17
N GLY A 17 11.19 -11.00 -4.95
CA GLY A 17 11.54 -10.32 -3.69
C GLY A 17 10.95 -8.91 -3.50
N GLY A 18 10.03 -8.48 -4.37
CA GLY A 18 9.50 -7.10 -4.34
C GLY A 18 10.63 -6.07 -4.44
N THR A 19 10.63 -5.07 -3.56
CA THR A 19 11.62 -3.99 -3.52
C THR A 19 13.04 -4.45 -3.10
N GLU A 20 13.20 -5.67 -2.59
CA GLU A 20 14.52 -6.25 -2.30
C GLU A 20 15.18 -6.91 -3.52
N SER A 21 14.43 -7.10 -4.61
CA SER A 21 14.92 -7.75 -5.83
C SER A 21 16.18 -7.09 -6.41
N PRO A 22 16.32 -5.74 -6.46
CA PRO A 22 17.55 -5.11 -6.94
C PRO A 22 18.80 -5.47 -6.12
N ARG A 23 18.65 -5.66 -4.80
CA ARG A 23 19.76 -6.05 -3.93
C ARG A 23 20.23 -7.48 -4.23
N ILE A 24 19.28 -8.39 -4.45
CA ILE A 24 19.57 -9.79 -4.79
C ILE A 24 20.17 -9.89 -6.20
N ALA A 25 19.58 -9.20 -7.18
CA ALA A 25 20.05 -9.19 -8.56
C ALA A 25 21.50 -8.68 -8.67
N ARG A 26 21.89 -7.69 -7.86
CA ARG A 26 23.25 -7.16 -7.84
C ARG A 26 24.29 -8.21 -7.44
N ALA A 27 23.95 -9.13 -6.53
CA ALA A 27 24.84 -10.24 -6.15
C ALA A 27 25.09 -11.23 -7.31
N LEU A 28 24.24 -11.22 -8.33
CA LEU A 28 24.36 -12.00 -9.56
C LEU A 28 24.98 -11.20 -10.71
N GLY A 29 25.49 -9.98 -10.46
CA GLY A 29 26.01 -9.08 -11.50
C GLY A 29 24.94 -8.44 -12.39
N LEU A 30 23.66 -8.55 -12.01
CA LEU A 30 22.54 -7.99 -12.77
C LEU A 30 22.12 -6.62 -12.20
N ARG A 31 21.75 -5.71 -13.11
CA ARG A 31 21.14 -4.42 -12.76
C ARG A 31 19.63 -4.49 -13.00
N LEU A 32 18.85 -4.36 -11.93
CA LEU A 32 17.40 -4.21 -12.00
C LEU A 32 17.02 -2.74 -11.75
N PRO A 33 16.53 -2.00 -12.77
CA PRO A 33 16.11 -0.61 -12.59
C PRO A 33 14.76 -0.59 -11.87
N MET A 34 14.80 -0.60 -10.55
CA MET A 34 13.59 -0.58 -9.72
C MET A 34 13.84 0.26 -8.47
N TYR A 35 12.86 1.06 -8.09
CA TYR A 35 12.90 1.95 -6.94
C TYR A 35 11.69 1.72 -6.01
N PRO A 36 11.88 1.68 -4.69
CA PRO A 36 10.77 1.53 -3.75
C PRO A 36 9.99 2.84 -3.62
N VAL A 37 8.72 2.86 -4.05
CA VAL A 37 7.82 4.00 -3.86
C VAL A 37 6.82 3.68 -2.76
N LYS A 38 6.85 4.46 -1.69
CA LYS A 38 5.93 4.32 -0.57
C LYS A 38 4.52 4.74 -0.99
N GLY A 39 3.54 3.96 -0.57
CA GLY A 39 2.12 4.24 -0.73
C GLY A 39 1.40 4.04 0.59
N TYR A 40 0.31 4.78 0.79
CA TYR A 40 -0.47 4.74 2.01
C TYR A 40 -1.81 4.07 1.78
N ALA A 41 -2.29 3.41 2.83
CA ALA A 41 -3.62 2.85 2.85
C ALA A 41 -4.27 3.10 4.22
N VAL A 42 -5.55 3.43 4.22
CA VAL A 42 -6.36 3.57 5.44
C VAL A 42 -7.54 2.62 5.32
N THR A 43 -7.74 1.77 6.32
CA THR A 43 -8.96 0.96 6.43
C THR A 43 -9.83 1.58 7.50
N VAL A 44 -11.07 1.91 7.17
CA VAL A 44 -11.99 2.56 8.11
C VAL A 44 -13.35 1.85 8.07
N PRO A 45 -13.95 1.51 9.22
CA PRO A 45 -15.29 0.96 9.26
C PRO A 45 -16.32 2.03 8.90
N LEU A 46 -17.46 1.57 8.42
CA LEU A 46 -18.65 2.37 8.24
C LEU A 46 -19.35 2.61 9.58
N LEU A 47 -19.98 3.78 9.72
CA LEU A 47 -20.87 4.04 10.83
C LEU A 47 -22.14 3.16 10.74
N PRO A 48 -22.77 2.83 11.88
CA PRO A 48 -24.02 2.08 11.87
C PRO A 48 -25.09 2.75 10.99
N GLY A 49 -25.69 1.97 10.08
CA GLY A 49 -26.71 2.47 9.15
C GLY A 49 -26.18 3.23 7.93
N ALA A 50 -24.86 3.45 7.82
CA ALA A 50 -24.27 4.00 6.61
C ALA A 50 -24.41 3.03 5.43
N GLN A 51 -24.63 3.57 4.24
CA GLN A 51 -24.72 2.76 3.03
C GLN A 51 -23.35 2.16 2.70
N GLN A 52 -23.32 0.85 2.49
CA GLN A 52 -22.10 0.17 2.07
C GLN A 52 -21.68 0.63 0.67
N LEU A 53 -20.38 0.89 0.52
CA LEU A 53 -19.78 1.13 -0.78
C LEU A 53 -19.89 -0.13 -1.65
N GLN A 54 -20.58 -0.05 -2.79
CA GLN A 54 -20.84 -1.23 -3.64
C GLN A 54 -19.77 -1.44 -4.73
N SER A 55 -18.97 -0.41 -5.01
CA SER A 55 -17.98 -0.44 -6.08
C SER A 55 -16.81 0.49 -5.77
N ASN A 56 -15.71 0.33 -6.50
CA ASN A 56 -14.56 1.21 -6.33
C ASN A 56 -14.90 2.63 -6.79
N VAL A 57 -14.45 3.62 -6.03
CA VAL A 57 -14.54 5.03 -6.39
C VAL A 57 -13.14 5.55 -6.66
N VAL A 58 -12.98 6.24 -7.77
CA VAL A 58 -11.73 6.87 -8.18
C VAL A 58 -11.93 8.37 -8.22
N GLN A 59 -11.19 9.10 -7.38
CA GLN A 59 -11.11 10.56 -7.46
C GLN A 59 -9.77 10.92 -8.11
N ASP A 60 -9.76 10.97 -9.44
CA ASP A 60 -8.54 11.06 -10.23
C ASP A 60 -7.76 12.36 -9.97
N SER A 61 -8.47 13.49 -9.78
CA SER A 61 -7.87 14.80 -9.50
C SER A 61 -7.00 14.80 -8.23
N LYS A 62 -7.37 13.99 -7.24
CA LYS A 62 -6.65 13.82 -5.97
C LYS A 62 -5.79 12.55 -5.93
N LYS A 63 -5.84 11.72 -6.99
CA LYS A 63 -5.22 10.38 -7.04
C LYS A 63 -5.56 9.52 -5.82
N LEU A 64 -6.84 9.58 -5.42
CA LEU A 64 -7.43 8.88 -4.28
C LEU A 64 -8.36 7.77 -4.76
N TYR A 65 -8.29 6.60 -4.13
CA TYR A 65 -9.07 5.43 -4.50
C TYR A 65 -9.73 4.84 -3.25
N LEU A 66 -11.04 4.65 -3.30
CA LEU A 66 -11.82 4.00 -2.25
C LEU A 66 -12.32 2.67 -2.80
N ALA A 67 -12.13 1.60 -2.04
CA ALA A 67 -12.59 0.26 -2.37
C ALA A 67 -13.37 -0.34 -1.19
N PRO A 68 -14.48 -1.05 -1.42
CA PRO A 68 -15.10 -1.81 -0.35
C PRO A 68 -14.17 -2.91 0.13
N LEU A 69 -14.12 -3.12 1.44
CA LEU A 69 -13.35 -4.20 2.05
C LEU A 69 -14.26 -4.94 3.03
N GLY A 70 -14.71 -6.13 2.64
CA GLY A 70 -15.76 -6.83 3.39
C GLY A 70 -17.10 -6.10 3.32
N HIS A 71 -17.94 -6.29 4.35
CA HIS A 71 -19.30 -5.76 4.36
C HIS A 71 -19.38 -4.32 4.93
N ASP A 72 -18.47 -3.97 5.83
CA ASP A 72 -18.61 -2.80 6.70
C ASP A 72 -17.35 -1.93 6.74
N HIS A 73 -16.35 -2.16 5.88
CA HIS A 73 -15.17 -1.30 5.81
C HIS A 73 -14.94 -0.75 4.41
N VAL A 74 -14.28 0.41 4.38
CA VAL A 74 -13.75 1.03 3.17
C VAL A 74 -12.22 1.07 3.29
N ARG A 75 -11.55 0.64 2.24
CA ARG A 75 -10.11 0.78 2.05
C ARG A 75 -9.85 2.00 1.17
N ILE A 76 -9.17 2.98 1.74
CA ILE A 76 -8.74 4.20 1.08
C ILE A 76 -7.26 4.03 0.73
N THR A 77 -6.87 4.35 -0.49
CA THR A 77 -5.47 4.33 -0.93
C THR A 77 -5.14 5.55 -1.76
N GLY A 78 -3.86 5.92 -1.77
CA GLY A 78 -3.38 7.07 -2.51
C GLY A 78 -1.96 7.40 -2.10
N CYS A 79 -1.49 8.55 -2.55
CA CYS A 79 -0.14 9.07 -2.31
C CYS A 79 0.98 8.21 -2.93
N ALA A 80 2.00 8.88 -3.45
CA ALA A 80 3.25 8.28 -3.87
C ALA A 80 4.37 9.09 -3.23
N GLU A 81 5.14 8.44 -2.37
CA GLU A 81 6.21 9.08 -1.62
C GLU A 81 7.55 8.40 -1.92
N PHE A 82 8.54 9.22 -2.27
CA PHE A 82 9.91 8.80 -2.47
C PHE A 82 10.66 8.92 -1.14
N SER A 83 10.53 7.89 -0.31
CA SER A 83 11.01 7.87 1.08
C SER A 83 12.34 7.13 1.28
N ALA A 84 13.10 6.90 0.20
CA ALA A 84 14.35 6.14 0.23
C ALA A 84 14.23 4.74 0.90
N GLY A 85 13.05 4.11 0.81
CA GLY A 85 12.80 2.79 1.37
C GLY A 85 12.30 2.78 2.81
N ASP A 86 12.00 3.93 3.42
CA ASP A 86 11.27 3.94 4.69
C ASP A 86 9.81 3.50 4.47
N ALA A 87 9.41 2.45 5.19
CA ALA A 87 8.07 1.86 5.17
C ALA A 87 7.21 2.24 6.39
N SER A 88 7.70 3.10 7.28
CA SER A 88 6.94 3.56 8.46
C SER A 88 5.70 4.37 8.08
N VAL A 89 4.66 4.36 8.90
CA VAL A 89 3.46 5.17 8.65
C VAL A 89 3.70 6.61 9.10
N ASP A 90 3.81 7.53 8.15
CA ASP A 90 3.58 8.96 8.42
C ASP A 90 2.07 9.18 8.59
N ARG A 91 1.67 9.45 9.84
CA ARG A 91 0.27 9.58 10.21
C ARG A 91 -0.40 10.79 9.56
N ALA A 92 0.30 11.93 9.50
CA ALA A 92 -0.27 13.16 8.96
C ALA A 92 -0.59 13.00 7.46
N ARG A 93 0.31 12.35 6.71
CA ARG A 93 0.08 12.07 5.28
C ARG A 93 -1.07 11.10 5.06
N ALA A 94 -1.19 10.08 5.89
CA ALA A 94 -2.24 9.10 5.77
C ALA A 94 -3.61 9.66 6.20
N GLU A 95 -3.65 10.61 7.14
CA GLU A 95 -4.87 11.31 7.55
C GLU A 95 -5.46 12.17 6.42
N ILE A 96 -4.63 12.79 5.58
CA ILE A 96 -5.10 13.51 4.38
C ILE A 96 -5.98 12.60 3.50
N LEU A 97 -5.61 11.31 3.36
CA LEU A 97 -6.44 10.37 2.58
C LEU A 97 -7.80 10.14 3.23
N LEU A 98 -7.84 10.05 4.56
CA LEU A 98 -9.08 9.86 5.32
C LEU A 98 -9.97 11.09 5.24
N GLU A 99 -9.41 12.30 5.38
CA GLU A 99 -10.14 13.56 5.23
C GLU A 99 -10.80 13.66 3.85
N GLN A 100 -10.05 13.38 2.79
CA GLN A 100 -10.58 13.40 1.43
C GLN A 100 -11.64 12.30 1.20
N ALA A 101 -11.52 11.15 1.86
CA ALA A 101 -12.54 10.11 1.80
C ALA A 101 -13.83 10.54 2.53
N CYS A 102 -13.73 11.27 3.64
CA CYS A 102 -14.89 11.83 4.35
C CYS A 102 -15.64 12.86 3.49
N GLU A 103 -14.96 13.60 2.61
CA GLU A 103 -15.64 14.48 1.63
C GLU A 103 -16.47 13.69 0.62
N LEU A 104 -16.00 12.50 0.22
CA LEU A 104 -16.68 11.62 -0.75
C LEU A 104 -17.80 10.79 -0.11
N MET A 105 -17.68 10.49 1.19
CA MET A 105 -18.63 9.69 1.97
C MET A 105 -19.02 10.41 3.27
N PRO A 106 -19.67 11.59 3.17
CA PRO A 106 -19.97 12.42 4.34
C PRO A 106 -20.85 11.66 5.35
N GLY A 107 -20.45 11.68 6.61
CA GLY A 107 -21.18 11.03 7.70
C GLY A 107 -21.23 9.50 7.65
N SER A 108 -20.41 8.86 6.81
CA SER A 108 -20.46 7.40 6.62
C SER A 108 -19.33 6.63 7.30
N LEU A 109 -18.20 7.28 7.62
CA LEU A 109 -16.98 6.62 8.09
C LEU A 109 -16.79 6.82 9.60
N ASP A 110 -16.54 5.74 10.35
CA ASP A 110 -16.17 5.79 11.77
C ASP A 110 -14.67 6.04 11.91
N VAL A 111 -14.29 7.30 11.70
CA VAL A 111 -12.89 7.76 11.64
C VAL A 111 -12.08 7.42 12.90
N ALA A 112 -12.74 7.32 14.06
CA ALA A 112 -12.10 7.01 15.33
C ALA A 112 -11.51 5.58 15.34
N LYS A 113 -12.00 4.69 14.47
CA LYS A 113 -11.54 3.31 14.34
C LYS A 113 -10.70 3.07 13.08
N ALA A 114 -10.25 4.13 12.43
CA ALA A 114 -9.40 4.00 11.25
C ALA A 114 -8.05 3.35 11.58
N THR A 115 -7.60 2.43 10.72
CA THR A 115 -6.30 1.76 10.80
C THR A 115 -5.45 2.14 9.59
N TYR A 116 -4.17 2.41 9.81
CA TYR A 116 -3.30 3.09 8.85
C TYR A 116 -2.11 2.21 8.50
N TYR A 117 -1.78 2.19 7.22
CA TYR A 117 -0.75 1.33 6.66
C TYR A 117 0.10 2.12 5.68
N ALA A 118 1.35 1.72 5.57
CA ALA A 118 2.27 2.15 4.53
C ALA A 118 2.99 0.92 3.97
N GLY A 119 3.33 0.96 2.68
CA GLY A 119 4.02 -0.13 2.01
C GLY A 119 4.85 0.37 0.84
N LEU A 120 5.93 -0.33 0.53
CA LEU A 120 6.81 0.01 -0.59
C LEU A 120 6.39 -0.77 -1.83
N ARG A 121 6.13 -0.06 -2.92
CA ARG A 121 5.80 -0.62 -4.22
C ARG A 121 7.07 -0.68 -5.09
N PRO A 122 7.36 -1.82 -5.75
CA PRO A 122 8.46 -1.91 -6.69
C PRO A 122 8.10 -1.16 -7.99
N LEU A 123 8.56 0.07 -8.14
CA LEU A 123 8.39 0.86 -9.36
C LEU A 123 9.56 0.57 -10.30
N SER A 124 9.29 0.21 -11.56
CA SER A 124 10.29 -0.06 -12.61
C SER A 124 10.35 1.03 -13.66
#